data_AF-A0A1Y2PB61-F1
#
_entry.id   AF-A0A1Y2PB61-F1
#
_cell.length_a   1.000
_cell.length_b   1.000
_cell.length_c   1.000
_cell.angle_alpha   90.00
_cell.angle_beta   90.00
_cell.angle_gamma   90.00
#
_symmetry.space_group_name_H-M   'P 1'
#
loop_
_entity.id
_entity.type
_entity.pdbx_description
1 polymer ?
#
loop_
_entity_poly.entity_id
_entity_poly.type
_entity_poly.pdbx_seq_one_letter_code
_entity_poly.pdbx_strand_id
1 'polypeptide(L)'
;MQTNLSRFEILQEEIVKMIEFSSCRTKQNKKKSFRIYISIAISSALITFLVAVGDDFPDHKTIIKILTLFFSAMSTIFAAWDGFYNHKDLWVIYGETRDRLKELHLKTKLASIEEKNDSEYITQIHKDFQAIVNKGSFKWKELRMEENGN
;
A
#
# COMPACT_ATOMS: atom_id res chain seq x y z
N MET A 1 -37.18 -9.69 -3.80
CA MET A 1 -37.22 -10.02 -2.36
C MET A 1 -36.12 -9.24 -1.68
N GLN A 2 -36.46 -8.22 -0.89
CA GLN A 2 -35.49 -7.58 0.01
C GLN A 2 -35.33 -8.52 1.21
N THR A 3 -34.22 -9.25 1.27
CA THR A 3 -33.81 -9.97 2.48
C THR A 3 -33.53 -8.93 3.55
N ASN A 4 -34.36 -8.88 4.60
CA ASN A 4 -34.06 -8.11 5.81
C ASN A 4 -32.85 -8.76 6.49
N LEU A 5 -31.65 -8.29 6.15
CA LEU A 5 -30.42 -8.73 6.78
C LEU A 5 -30.41 -8.26 8.25
N SER A 6 -30.00 -9.16 9.14
CA SER A 6 -29.75 -8.82 10.54
C SER A 6 -28.60 -7.82 10.65
N ARG A 7 -28.56 -7.06 11.76
CA ARG A 7 -27.46 -6.12 12.05
C ARG A 7 -26.10 -6.81 12.03
N PHE A 8 -26.06 -8.07 12.48
CA PHE A 8 -24.85 -8.88 12.48
C PHE A 8 -24.38 -9.22 11.05
N GLU A 9 -25.31 -9.62 10.17
CA GLU A 9 -24.98 -9.91 8.76
C GLU A 9 -24.47 -8.66 8.02
N ILE A 10 -25.10 -7.50 8.24
CA ILE A 10 -24.64 -6.22 7.69
C ILE A 10 -23.20 -5.93 8.14
N LEU A 11 -22.91 -6.07 9.44
CA LEU A 11 -21.57 -5.85 9.98
C LEU A 11 -20.55 -6.82 9.38
N GLN A 12 -20.93 -8.09 9.21
CA GLN A 12 -20.07 -9.09 8.60
C GLN A 12 -19.78 -8.78 7.13
N GLU A 13 -20.77 -8.32 6.36
CA GLU A 13 -20.58 -7.87 4.98
C GLU A 13 -19.62 -6.67 4.90
N GLU A 14 -19.77 -5.69 5.78
CA GLU A 14 -18.88 -4.52 5.81
C GLU A 14 -17.43 -4.90 6.16
N ILE A 15 -17.24 -5.84 7.09
CA ILE A 15 -15.90 -6.40 7.39
C ILE A 15 -15.32 -7.04 6.12
N VAL A 16 -16.08 -7.86 5.39
CA VAL A 16 -15.62 -8.51 4.16
C VAL A 16 -15.26 -7.49 3.08
N LYS A 17 -16.14 -6.51 2.82
CA LYS A 17 -15.86 -5.42 1.86
C LYS A 17 -14.57 -4.69 2.21
N MET A 18 -14.34 -4.42 3.49
CA MET A 18 -13.14 -3.72 3.93
C MET A 18 -11.87 -4.59 3.82
N ILE A 19 -11.97 -5.90 4.04
CA ILE A 19 -10.88 -6.87 3.77
C ILE A 19 -10.50 -6.83 2.28
N GLU A 20 -11.49 -6.89 1.40
CA GLU A 20 -11.27 -6.88 -0.06
C GLU A 20 -10.65 -5.57 -0.52
N PHE A 21 -11.19 -4.45 -0.05
CA PHE A 21 -10.65 -3.12 -0.30
C PHE A 21 -9.18 -3.03 0.12
N SER A 22 -8.88 -3.41 1.36
CA SER A 22 -7.51 -3.37 1.92
C SER A 22 -6.57 -4.31 1.15
N SER A 23 -7.05 -5.49 0.74
CA SER A 23 -6.31 -6.45 -0.08
C SER A 23 -5.99 -5.90 -1.48
N CYS A 24 -6.95 -5.25 -2.13
CA CYS A 24 -6.77 -4.64 -3.44
C CYS A 24 -5.73 -3.51 -3.36
N ARG A 25 -5.86 -2.61 -2.36
CA ARG A 25 -4.91 -1.52 -2.11
C ARG A 25 -3.50 -2.02 -1.83
N THR A 26 -3.37 -3.05 -1.00
CA THR A 26 -2.10 -3.76 -0.72
C THR A 26 -1.42 -4.21 -2.02
N LYS A 27 -2.15 -4.93 -2.89
CA LYS A 27 -1.60 -5.46 -4.16
C LYS A 27 -1.18 -4.33 -5.11
N GLN A 28 -1.99 -3.29 -5.23
CA GLN A 28 -1.68 -2.15 -6.10
C GLN A 28 -0.43 -1.40 -5.64
N ASN A 29 -0.33 -1.09 -4.35
CA ASN A 29 0.81 -0.39 -3.78
C ASN A 29 2.08 -1.22 -3.85
N LYS A 30 2.02 -2.54 -3.61
CA LYS A 30 3.15 -3.46 -3.81
C LYS A 30 3.68 -3.42 -5.25
N LYS A 31 2.78 -3.48 -6.25
CA LYS A 31 3.17 -3.41 -7.67
C LYS A 31 3.77 -2.05 -8.04
N LYS A 32 3.23 -0.95 -7.51
CA LYS A 32 3.75 0.40 -7.77
C LYS A 32 5.15 0.57 -7.18
N SER A 33 5.33 0.25 -5.90
CA SER A 33 6.64 0.32 -5.22
C SER A 33 7.68 -0.54 -5.94
N PHE A 34 7.33 -1.78 -6.31
CA PHE A 34 8.26 -2.64 -7.04
C PHE A 34 8.64 -2.08 -8.42
N ARG A 35 7.70 -1.50 -9.16
CA ARG A 35 7.98 -0.88 -10.48
C ARG A 35 8.90 0.33 -10.35
N ILE A 36 8.73 1.17 -9.34
CA ILE A 36 9.61 2.33 -9.13
C ILE A 36 11.01 1.86 -8.74
N TYR A 37 11.10 0.91 -7.80
CA TYR A 37 12.38 0.33 -7.38
C TYR A 37 13.16 -0.26 -8.55
N ILE A 38 12.52 -1.08 -9.40
CA ILE A 38 13.21 -1.68 -10.53
C ILE A 38 13.58 -0.64 -11.60
N SER A 39 12.78 0.41 -11.82
CA SER A 39 13.10 1.50 -12.74
C SER A 39 14.34 2.29 -12.29
N ILE A 40 14.47 2.56 -10.98
CA ILE A 40 15.66 3.22 -10.42
C ILE A 40 16.89 2.31 -10.55
N ALA A 41 16.75 1.02 -10.26
CA ALA A 41 17.84 0.05 -10.35
C ALA A 41 18.35 -0.09 -11.80
N ILE A 42 17.45 -0.23 -12.78
CA ILE A 42 17.80 -0.29 -14.20
C ILE A 42 18.49 1.01 -14.64
N SER A 43 17.94 2.17 -14.26
CA SER A 43 18.55 3.47 -14.61
C SER A 43 19.97 3.59 -14.03
N SER A 44 20.18 3.14 -12.80
CA SER A 44 21.50 3.14 -12.15
C SER A 44 22.50 2.21 -12.84
N ALA A 45 22.05 1.03 -13.25
CA ALA A 45 22.88 0.09 -14.02
C ALA A 45 23.24 0.66 -15.39
N LEU A 46 22.28 1.30 -16.09
CA LEU A 46 22.53 1.95 -17.37
C LEU A 46 23.50 3.13 -17.25
N ILE A 47 23.36 3.96 -16.23
CA ILE A 47 24.32 5.04 -15.93
C ILE A 47 25.72 4.45 -15.77
N THR A 48 25.87 3.40 -14.95
CA THR A 48 27.17 2.76 -14.70
C THR A 48 27.78 2.22 -15.99
N PHE A 49 26.97 1.54 -16.81
CA PHE A 49 27.41 1.00 -18.10
C PHE A 49 27.81 2.11 -19.08
N LEU A 50 26.99 3.15 -19.22
CA LEU A 50 27.25 4.27 -20.12
C LEU A 50 28.51 5.05 -19.71
N VAL A 51 28.74 5.23 -18.42
CA VAL A 51 29.96 5.87 -17.90
C VAL A 51 31.19 5.01 -18.22
N ALA A 52 31.12 3.70 -18.00
CA ALA A 52 32.25 2.80 -18.24
C ALA A 52 32.66 2.75 -19.73
N VAL A 53 31.68 2.68 -20.63
CA VAL A 53 31.90 2.56 -22.08
C VAL A 53 32.15 3.92 -22.75
N GLY A 54 31.84 5.03 -22.07
CA GLY A 54 31.83 6.37 -22.65
C GLY A 54 33.19 6.87 -23.14
N ASP A 55 34.29 6.37 -22.57
CA ASP A 55 35.64 6.74 -22.99
C ASP A 55 36.22 5.83 -24.08
N ASP A 56 35.66 4.63 -24.25
CA ASP A 56 36.08 3.66 -25.28
C ASP A 56 35.57 4.02 -26.68
N PHE A 57 34.54 4.88 -26.79
CA PHE A 57 33.91 5.29 -28.06
C PHE A 57 33.93 6.82 -28.24
N PRO A 58 35.05 7.40 -28.71
CA PRO A 58 35.23 8.86 -28.82
C PRO A 58 34.17 9.54 -29.71
N ASP A 59 33.81 8.90 -30.83
CA ASP A 59 32.86 9.44 -31.82
C ASP A 59 31.42 9.55 -31.28
N HIS A 60 31.10 8.85 -30.19
CA HIS A 60 29.78 8.82 -29.58
C HIS A 60 29.74 9.43 -28.17
N LYS A 61 30.86 10.00 -27.70
CA LYS A 61 31.03 10.51 -26.33
C LYS A 61 29.94 11.53 -25.92
N THR A 62 29.54 12.42 -26.83
CA THR A 62 28.48 13.41 -26.55
C THR A 62 27.12 12.75 -26.36
N ILE A 63 26.77 11.76 -27.19
CA ILE A 63 25.51 11.03 -27.10
C ILE A 63 25.45 10.25 -25.78
N ILE A 64 26.54 9.54 -25.45
CA ILE A 64 26.65 8.76 -24.20
C ILE A 64 26.49 9.67 -22.97
N LYS A 65 27.10 10.87 -22.98
CA LYS A 65 26.92 11.86 -21.91
C LYS A 65 25.47 12.32 -21.76
N ILE A 66 24.79 12.62 -22.86
CA ILE A 66 23.37 13.03 -22.84
C ILE A 66 22.50 11.92 -22.27
N LEU A 67 22.71 10.67 -22.69
CA LEU A 67 21.98 9.51 -22.16
C LEU A 67 22.23 9.32 -20.66
N THR A 68 23.49 9.44 -20.22
CA THR A 68 23.87 9.32 -18.81
C THR A 68 23.14 10.37 -17.96
N LEU A 69 23.13 11.63 -18.42
CA LEU A 69 22.41 12.72 -17.75
C LEU A 69 20.91 12.47 -17.71
N PHE A 70 20.34 11.96 -18.82
CA PHE A 70 18.92 11.63 -18.89
C PHE A 70 18.53 10.57 -17.86
N PHE A 71 19.25 9.44 -17.81
CA PHE A 71 18.97 8.39 -16.82
C PHE A 71 19.22 8.86 -15.39
N SER A 72 20.21 9.72 -15.16
CA SER A 72 20.46 10.33 -13.85
C SER A 72 19.29 11.20 -13.40
N ALA A 73 18.81 12.11 -14.27
CA ALA A 73 17.67 12.97 -13.97
C ALA A 73 16.40 12.15 -13.75
N MET A 74 16.16 11.13 -14.58
CA MET A 74 15.01 10.23 -14.43
C MET A 74 15.05 9.45 -13.12
N SER A 75 16.24 8.99 -12.68
CA SER A 75 16.41 8.33 -11.39
C SER A 75 16.03 9.24 -10.22
N THR A 76 16.43 10.52 -10.28
CA THR A 76 16.05 11.51 -9.27
C THR A 76 14.54 11.75 -9.24
N ILE A 77 13.90 11.87 -10.40
CA ILE A 77 12.43 12.02 -10.47
C ILE A 77 11.72 10.81 -9.86
N PHE A 78 12.17 9.60 -10.19
CA PHE A 78 11.59 8.38 -9.61
C PHE A 78 11.83 8.25 -8.12
N ALA A 79 13.00 8.66 -7.62
CA ALA A 79 13.29 8.68 -6.19
C ALA A 79 12.39 9.69 -5.44
N ALA A 80 12.23 10.90 -5.98
CA ALA A 80 11.31 11.90 -5.42
C ALA A 80 9.85 11.42 -5.45
N TRP A 81 9.44 10.74 -6.53
CA TRP A 81 8.12 10.14 -6.64
C TRP A 81 7.90 9.01 -5.64
N ASP A 82 8.88 8.12 -5.45
CA ASP A 82 8.81 7.05 -4.45
C ASP A 82 8.69 7.63 -3.04
N GLY A 83 9.48 8.66 -2.74
CA GLY A 83 9.40 9.42 -1.49
C GLY A 83 8.01 9.99 -1.28
N PHE A 84 7.49 10.79 -2.20
CA PHE A 84 6.20 11.48 -2.04
C PHE A 84 4.98 10.56 -1.85
N TYR A 85 4.97 9.39 -2.51
CA TYR A 85 3.84 8.46 -2.42
C TYR A 85 4.03 7.38 -1.37
N ASN A 86 5.27 7.08 -1.01
CA ASN A 86 5.69 6.04 -0.09
C ASN A 86 4.84 4.75 -0.24
N HIS A 87 4.80 4.24 -1.47
CA HIS A 87 3.96 3.09 -1.83
C HIS A 87 4.28 1.84 -1.02
N LYS A 88 5.51 1.72 -0.53
CA LYS A 88 5.94 0.62 0.34
C LYS A 88 5.20 0.67 1.68
N ASP A 89 5.17 1.81 2.34
CA ASP A 89 4.54 1.92 3.66
C ASP A 89 3.02 1.85 3.56
N LEU A 90 2.43 2.40 2.49
CA LEU A 90 1.02 2.17 2.17
C LEU A 90 0.70 0.69 2.04
N TRP A 91 1.53 -0.06 1.32
CA TRP A 91 1.36 -1.51 1.20
C TRP A 91 1.37 -2.20 2.56
N VAL A 92 2.29 -1.84 3.46
CA VAL A 92 2.39 -2.41 4.81
C VAL A 92 1.16 -2.07 5.65
N ILE A 93 0.73 -0.80 5.69
CA ILE A 93 -0.43 -0.35 6.47
C ILE A 93 -1.71 -1.06 6.04
N TYR A 94 -1.98 -1.13 4.73
CA TYR A 94 -3.15 -1.85 4.22
C TYR A 94 -3.04 -3.37 4.46
N GLY A 95 -1.83 -3.93 4.45
CA GLY A 95 -1.59 -5.33 4.79
C GLY A 95 -1.94 -5.65 6.24
N GLU A 96 -1.45 -4.86 7.19
CA GLU A 96 -1.75 -5.02 8.62
C GLU A 96 -3.24 -4.81 8.91
N THR A 97 -3.87 -3.82 8.27
CA THR A 97 -5.31 -3.56 8.41
C THR A 97 -6.12 -4.76 7.91
N ARG A 98 -5.77 -5.31 6.74
CA ARG A 98 -6.39 -6.51 6.18
C ARG A 98 -6.28 -7.70 7.13
N ASP A 99 -5.10 -7.94 7.69
CA ASP A 99 -4.86 -9.12 8.53
C ASP A 99 -5.65 -9.05 9.85
N ARG A 100 -5.73 -7.86 10.46
CA ARG A 100 -6.61 -7.63 11.62
C ARG A 100 -8.10 -7.79 11.28
N LEU A 101 -8.53 -7.30 10.12
CA LEU A 101 -9.92 -7.48 9.69
C LEU A 101 -10.26 -8.96 9.43
N LYS A 102 -9.31 -9.75 8.90
CA LYS A 102 -9.48 -11.21 8.74
C LYS A 102 -9.61 -11.92 10.08
N GLU A 103 -8.81 -11.53 11.06
CA GLU A 103 -8.91 -12.04 12.44
C GLU A 103 -10.30 -11.72 13.02
N LEU A 104 -10.77 -10.48 12.88
CA LEU A 104 -12.10 -10.08 13.30
C LEU A 104 -13.21 -10.87 12.57
N HIS A 105 -13.07 -11.09 11.26
CA HIS A 105 -14.01 -11.89 10.48
C HIS A 105 -14.04 -13.36 10.89
N LEU A 106 -12.89 -13.92 11.28
CA LEU A 106 -12.85 -15.28 11.79
C LEU A 106 -13.59 -15.36 13.14
N LYS A 107 -13.38 -14.38 14.03
CA LYS A 107 -14.11 -14.26 15.30
C LYS A 107 -15.62 -14.19 15.08
N THR A 108 -16.10 -13.38 14.13
CA THR A 108 -17.54 -13.31 13.82
C THR A 108 -18.08 -14.60 13.22
N LYS A 109 -17.31 -15.29 12.36
CA LYS A 109 -17.71 -16.59 11.80
C LYS A 109 -17.88 -17.67 12.86
N LEU A 110 -17.00 -17.69 13.86
CA LEU A 110 -17.00 -18.69 14.94
C LEU A 110 -18.03 -18.40 16.05
N ALA A 111 -18.69 -17.24 16.03
CA ALA A 111 -19.67 -16.87 17.03
C ALA A 111 -20.92 -17.77 17.02
N SER A 112 -21.45 -18.07 18.21
CA SER A 112 -22.68 -18.84 18.40
C SER A 112 -23.92 -18.08 17.93
N ILE A 113 -25.06 -18.76 17.82
CA ILE A 113 -26.33 -18.12 17.42
C ILE A 113 -26.78 -17.12 18.50
N GLU A 114 -26.56 -17.43 19.77
CA GLU A 114 -26.85 -16.56 20.90
C GLU A 114 -26.01 -15.29 20.84
N GLU A 115 -24.69 -15.41 20.61
CA GLU A 115 -23.78 -14.27 20.47
C GLU A 115 -24.15 -13.40 19.26
N LYS A 116 -24.57 -14.03 18.15
CA LYS A 116 -25.01 -13.30 16.93
C LYS A 116 -26.27 -12.49 17.12
N ASN A 117 -27.12 -12.85 18.09
CA ASN A 117 -28.34 -12.13 18.43
C ASN A 117 -28.14 -11.15 19.61
N ASP A 118 -27.01 -11.25 20.32
CA ASP A 118 -26.68 -10.36 21.42
C ASP A 118 -26.23 -8.97 20.92
N SER A 119 -26.98 -7.95 21.33
CA SER A 119 -26.70 -6.56 20.99
C SER A 119 -25.38 -6.05 21.58
N GLU A 120 -24.94 -6.56 22.74
CA GLU A 120 -23.67 -6.15 23.35
C GLU A 120 -22.49 -6.69 22.54
N TYR A 121 -22.54 -7.98 22.19
CA TYR A 121 -21.56 -8.60 21.30
C TYR A 121 -21.45 -7.89 19.94
N ILE A 122 -22.58 -7.63 19.26
CA ILE A 122 -22.59 -6.89 17.97
C ILE A 122 -21.94 -5.51 18.13
N THR A 123 -22.25 -4.80 19.21
CA THR A 123 -21.67 -3.48 19.50
C THR A 123 -20.16 -3.56 19.70
N GLN A 124 -19.68 -4.60 20.38
CA GLN A 124 -18.25 -4.80 20.58
C GLN A 124 -17.52 -5.09 19.26
N ILE A 125 -18.04 -5.96 18.40
CA ILE A 125 -17.47 -6.22 17.08
C ILE A 125 -17.44 -4.96 16.22
N HIS A 126 -18.49 -4.13 16.30
CA HIS A 126 -18.52 -2.86 15.59
C HIS A 126 -17.45 -1.88 16.09
N LYS A 127 -17.23 -1.79 17.41
CA LYS A 127 -16.14 -1.00 18.00
C LYS A 127 -14.77 -1.51 17.56
N ASP A 128 -14.57 -2.83 17.60
CA ASP A 128 -13.32 -3.48 17.16
C ASP A 128 -13.05 -3.16 15.68
N PHE A 129 -14.06 -3.28 14.82
CA PHE A 129 -14.00 -2.90 13.41
C PHE A 129 -13.58 -1.44 13.22
N GLN A 130 -14.27 -0.50 13.89
CA GLN A 130 -13.95 0.92 13.81
C GLN A 130 -12.53 1.22 14.30
N ALA A 131 -12.08 0.57 15.38
CA ALA A 131 -10.73 0.74 15.90
C ALA A 131 -9.66 0.30 14.88
N ILE A 132 -9.88 -0.82 14.19
CA ILE A 132 -8.96 -1.31 13.15
C ILE A 132 -8.88 -0.33 11.99
N VAL A 133 -10.03 0.15 11.49
CA VAL A 133 -10.09 1.11 10.37
C VAL A 133 -9.45 2.44 10.76
N ASN A 134 -9.80 2.97 11.92
CA ASN A 134 -9.27 4.25 12.41
C ASN A 134 -7.76 4.19 12.63
N LYS A 135 -7.23 3.07 13.14
CA LYS A 135 -5.79 2.87 13.28
C LYS A 135 -5.08 2.87 11.93
N GLY A 136 -5.66 2.23 10.91
CA GLY A 136 -5.14 2.29 9.54
C GLY A 136 -5.13 3.71 8.98
N SER A 137 -6.23 4.46 9.16
CA SER A 137 -6.32 5.86 8.74
C SER A 137 -5.36 6.78 9.51
N PHE A 138 -5.14 6.53 10.80
CA PHE A 138 -4.20 7.29 11.62
C PHE A 138 -2.77 7.09 11.12
N LYS A 139 -2.33 5.84 10.92
CA LYS A 139 -1.00 5.54 10.36
C LYS A 139 -0.79 6.19 8.99
N TRP A 140 -1.85 6.22 8.16
CA TRP A 140 -1.79 6.92 6.87
C TRP A 140 -1.59 8.43 7.02
N LYS A 141 -2.27 9.06 7.99
CA LYS A 141 -2.10 10.50 8.27
C LYS A 141 -0.73 10.81 8.84
N GLU A 142 -0.22 9.97 9.74
CA GLU A 142 1.11 10.09 10.37
C GLU A 142 2.21 10.14 9.30
N LEU A 143 2.22 9.19 8.36
CA LEU A 143 3.16 9.19 7.23
C LEU A 143 3.17 10.51 6.45
N ARG A 144 2.02 11.18 6.34
CA ARG A 144 1.85 12.44 5.59
C ARG A 144 2.18 13.68 6.42
N MET A 145 2.13 13.59 7.74
CA MET A 145 2.52 14.68 8.63
C MET A 145 4.02 14.67 8.90
N GLU A 146 4.63 13.49 9.01
CA GLU A 146 6.09 13.34 9.11
C GLU A 146 6.81 13.80 7.83
N GLU A 147 6.23 13.56 6.65
CA GLU A 147 6.77 14.07 5.37
C GLU A 147 6.71 15.59 5.21
N ASN A 148 5.77 16.27 5.88
CA ASN A 148 5.63 17.74 5.82
C ASN A 148 6.42 18.47 6.93
N GLY A 149 7.10 17.72 7.81
CA GLY A 149 7.77 18.25 9.01
C GLY A 149 9.29 18.41 8.89
N ASN A 150 9.89 18.10 7.74
CA ASN A 150 11.34 18.23 7.47
C ASN A 150 11.62 19.13 6.27
#